data_AF-F2UTW4-F1
#
_entry.id   AF-F2UTW4-F1
#
_cell.length_a   1.000
_cell.length_b   1.000
_cell.length_c   1.000
_cell.angle_alpha   90.00
_cell.angle_beta   90.00
_cell.angle_gamma   90.00
#
_symmetry.space_group_name_H-M   'P 1'
#
loop_
_entity.id
_entity.type
_entity.pdbx_description
1 polymer ?
#
loop_
_entity_poly.entity_id
_entity_poly.type
_entity_poly.pdbx_seq_one_letter_code
_entity_poly.pdbx_strand_id
1 'polypeptide(L)'
;MKFGVANVYIDGGYLNKILKELGNGKPIKIQYDQFAISLAKKAGYWCRNIYFYTAPPFQANPPTPEESVRRNRYDKFIAYYKKIPDFNMKEGRVQRLGP
;
A
#
# COMPACT_ATOMS: atom_id res chain seq x y z
N MET A 1 -13.63 8.94 27.90
CA MET A 1 -13.85 7.82 26.97
C MET A 1 -12.56 7.02 26.86
N LYS A 2 -12.58 5.72 27.14
CA LYS A 2 -11.47 4.82 26.75
C LYS A 2 -11.74 4.40 25.32
N PHE A 3 -11.02 4.97 24.35
CA PHE A 3 -11.03 4.44 23.00
C PHE A 3 -10.36 3.06 23.04
N GLY A 4 -10.98 2.07 22.41
CA GLY A 4 -10.31 0.80 22.15
C GLY A 4 -9.09 1.05 21.26
N VAL A 5 -8.20 0.06 21.17
CA VAL A 5 -7.03 0.13 20.29
C VAL A 5 -7.24 -0.84 19.13
N ALA A 6 -6.92 -0.42 17.91
CA ALA A 6 -7.05 -1.24 16.71
C ALA A 6 -5.74 -1.30 15.92
N ASN A 7 -5.52 -2.44 15.27
CA ASN A 7 -4.56 -2.60 14.18
C ASN A 7 -5.33 -2.54 12.86
N VAL A 8 -4.78 -1.87 11.86
CA VAL A 8 -5.39 -1.74 10.53
C VAL A 8 -4.60 -2.58 9.54
N TYR A 9 -5.28 -3.44 8.79
CA TYR A 9 -4.70 -4.30 7.77
C TYR A 9 -5.21 -3.85 6.40
N ILE A 10 -4.30 -3.49 5.49
CA ILE A 10 -4.62 -2.94 4.18
C ILE A 10 -4.07 -3.88 3.11
N ASP A 11 -4.96 -4.43 2.29
CA ASP A 11 -4.58 -5.02 1.01
C ASP A 11 -4.37 -3.89 -0.02
N GLY A 12 -3.11 -3.58 -0.30
CA GLY A 12 -2.74 -2.50 -1.23
C GLY A 12 -3.11 -2.79 -2.68
N GLY A 13 -3.16 -4.07 -3.08
CA GLY A 13 -3.56 -4.48 -4.43
C GLY A 13 -5.05 -4.25 -4.65
N TYR A 14 -5.87 -4.66 -3.68
CA TYR A 14 -7.31 -4.41 -3.70
C TYR A 14 -7.63 -2.92 -3.61
N LEU A 15 -7.05 -2.21 -2.64
CA LEU A 15 -7.30 -0.78 -2.45
C LEU A 15 -6.94 0.05 -3.69
N ASN A 16 -5.83 -0.27 -4.36
CA ASN A 16 -5.45 0.42 -5.61
C ASN A 16 -6.47 0.22 -6.74
N LYS A 17 -7.12 -0.96 -6.83
CA LYS A 17 -8.22 -1.19 -7.78
C LYS A 17 -9.42 -0.30 -7.46
N ILE A 18 -9.83 -0.25 -6.19
CA ILE A 18 -10.94 0.60 -5.73
C ILE A 18 -10.65 2.08 -6.00
N LEU A 19 -9.45 2.57 -5.69
CA LEU A 19 -9.06 3.96 -5.95
C LEU A 19 -9.05 4.31 -7.44
N LYS A 20 -8.74 3.34 -8.31
CA LYS A 20 -8.79 3.51 -9.76
C LYS A 20 -10.23 3.57 -10.27
N GLU A 21 -11.10 2.71 -9.74
CA GLU A 21 -12.52 2.68 -10.09
C GLU A 21 -13.22 3.98 -9.67
N LEU A 22 -13.05 4.39 -8.41
CA LEU A 22 -13.61 5.65 -7.89
C LEU A 22 -13.06 6.89 -8.59
N GLY A 23 -11.86 6.81 -9.17
CA GLY A 23 -11.23 7.90 -9.92
C GLY A 23 -11.44 7.82 -11.44
N ASN A 24 -12.47 7.12 -11.91
CA ASN A 24 -12.82 7.01 -13.33
C ASN A 24 -11.64 6.53 -14.20
N GLY A 25 -10.96 5.48 -13.75
CA GLY A 25 -9.81 4.88 -14.44
C GLY A 25 -8.45 5.48 -14.07
N LYS A 26 -8.42 6.59 -13.32
CA LYS A 26 -7.20 7.17 -12.75
C LYS A 26 -7.16 6.93 -11.23
N PRO A 27 -6.10 6.32 -10.67
CA PRO A 27 -6.03 6.12 -9.22
C PRO A 27 -6.10 7.44 -8.45
N ILE A 28 -7.07 7.54 -7.54
CA ILE A 28 -7.12 8.61 -6.55
C ILE A 28 -5.88 8.49 -5.65
N LYS A 29 -5.14 9.59 -5.50
CA LYS A 29 -3.98 9.64 -4.62
C LYS A 29 -4.41 9.87 -3.18
N ILE A 30 -3.98 8.98 -2.29
CA ILE A 30 -4.21 9.09 -0.85
C ILE A 30 -2.92 8.85 -0.08
N GLN A 31 -2.87 9.35 1.15
CA GLN A 31 -1.84 8.99 2.13
C GLN A 31 -2.37 7.81 2.97
N TYR A 32 -1.73 6.65 2.86
CA TYR A 32 -2.27 5.40 3.41
C TYR A 32 -2.26 5.36 4.94
N ASP A 33 -1.29 6.05 5.56
CA ASP A 33 -1.19 6.25 7.00
C ASP A 33 -2.38 7.06 7.53
N GLN A 34 -2.66 8.22 6.92
CA GLN A 34 -3.78 9.08 7.28
C GLN A 34 -5.13 8.40 7.04
N PHE A 35 -5.23 7.62 5.96
CA PHE A 35 -6.40 6.82 5.66
C PHE A 35 -6.67 5.78 6.76
N ALA A 36 -5.64 5.02 7.17
CA ALA A 36 -5.76 4.02 8.23
C ALA A 36 -6.16 4.65 9.58
N ILE A 37 -5.53 5.77 9.96
CA ILE A 37 -5.84 6.50 11.18
C ILE A 37 -7.29 6.98 11.16
N SER A 38 -7.74 7.53 10.02
CA SER A 38 -9.11 8.02 9.85
C SER A 38 -10.13 6.88 9.94
N LEU A 39 -9.84 5.72 9.37
CA LEU A 39 -10.70 4.53 9.48
C LEU A 39 -10.84 4.05 10.93
N ALA A 40 -9.73 3.90 11.66
CA ALA A 40 -9.77 3.47 13.05
C ALA A 40 -10.54 4.47 13.92
N LYS A 41 -10.29 5.78 13.73
CA LYS A 41 -11.00 6.84 14.46
C LYS A 41 -12.49 6.83 14.18
N LYS A 42 -12.90 6.65 12.92
CA LYS A 42 -14.32 6.54 12.53
C LYS A 42 -15.00 5.34 13.19
N ALA A 43 -14.27 4.26 13.43
CA ALA A 43 -14.75 3.08 14.16
C ALA A 43 -14.70 3.22 15.69
N GLY A 44 -14.21 4.33 16.24
CA GLY A 44 -14.11 4.53 17.70
C GLY A 44 -12.86 3.90 18.32
N TYR A 45 -11.77 3.76 17.56
CA TYR A 45 -10.50 3.19 18.03
C TYR A 45 -9.31 4.12 17.80
N TRP A 46 -8.27 3.98 18.63
CA TRP A 46 -6.94 4.51 18.35
C TRP A 46 -6.19 3.55 17.41
N CYS A 47 -5.64 4.08 16.31
CA CYS A 47 -4.82 3.29 15.40
C CYS A 47 -3.44 3.05 16.02
N ARG A 48 -3.10 1.80 16.34
CA ARG A 48 -1.80 1.46 16.92
C ARG A 48 -0.79 1.00 15.88
N ASN A 49 -1.17 0.06 15.01
CA ASN A 49 -0.29 -0.43 13.95
C ASN A 49 -1.06 -0.45 12.63
N ILE A 50 -0.33 -0.20 11.55
CA ILE A 50 -0.81 -0.32 10.18
C ILE A 50 -0.01 -1.43 9.52
N TYR A 51 -0.67 -2.39 8.90
CA TYR A 51 -0.06 -3.46 8.12
C TYR A 51 -0.47 -3.31 6.67
N PHE A 52 0.48 -2.97 5.80
CA PHE A 52 0.21 -2.75 4.39
C PHE A 52 0.79 -3.88 3.56
N TYR A 53 -0.09 -4.67 2.94
CA TYR A 53 0.27 -5.81 2.10
C TYR A 53 0.36 -5.37 0.65
N THR A 54 1.49 -5.66 0.02
CA THR A 54 1.73 -5.33 -1.40
C THR A 54 2.81 -6.24 -1.96
N ALA A 55 3.04 -6.18 -3.28
CA ALA A 55 4.13 -6.90 -3.93
C ALA A 55 4.80 -5.97 -4.96
N PRO A 56 6.11 -6.13 -5.21
CA PRO A 56 6.80 -5.34 -6.21
C PRO A 56 6.22 -5.59 -7.62
N PRO A 57 6.28 -4.63 -8.54
CA PRO A 57 5.91 -4.91 -9.93
C PRO A 57 6.86 -5.95 -10.53
N PHE A 58 6.35 -6.74 -11.47
CA PHE A 58 7.18 -7.60 -12.31
C PHE A 58 8.23 -6.77 -13.05
N GLN A 59 9.42 -7.33 -13.19
CA GLN A 59 10.54 -6.75 -13.93
C GLN A 59 11.33 -7.89 -14.56
N ALA A 60 11.49 -7.87 -15.89
CA ALA A 60 12.29 -8.84 -16.61
C ALA A 60 13.79 -8.55 -16.44
N ASN A 61 14.62 -9.49 -16.90
CA ASN A 61 16.05 -9.29 -17.05
C ASN A 61 16.47 -9.60 -18.50
N PRO A 62 16.84 -8.59 -19.32
CA PRO A 62 16.91 -7.16 -18.98
C PRO A 62 15.52 -6.51 -18.83
N PRO A 63 15.37 -5.44 -18.03
CA PRO A 63 14.09 -4.77 -17.83
C PRO A 63 13.74 -3.84 -19.01
N THR A 64 12.44 -3.68 -19.30
CA THR A 64 12.00 -2.62 -20.21
C THR A 64 12.08 -1.24 -19.54
N PRO A 65 12.06 -0.13 -20.31
CA PRO A 65 11.96 1.21 -19.74
C PRO A 65 10.74 1.38 -18.81
N GLU A 66 9.58 0.86 -19.20
CA GLU A 66 8.35 0.94 -18.40
C GLU A 66 8.45 0.13 -17.11
N GLU A 67 9.03 -1.07 -17.16
CA GLU A 67 9.27 -1.90 -15.98
C GLU A 67 10.22 -1.20 -15.00
N SER A 68 11.29 -0.61 -15.51
CA SER A 68 12.25 0.17 -14.71
C SER A 68 11.60 1.37 -14.04
N VAL A 69 10.73 2.10 -14.75
CA VAL A 69 9.97 3.21 -14.17
C VAL A 69 9.00 2.73 -13.09
N ARG A 70 8.29 1.63 -13.32
CA ARG A 70 7.37 1.05 -12.33
C ARG A 70 8.11 0.60 -11.07
N ARG A 71 9.26 -0.07 -11.24
CA ARG A 71 10.11 -0.50 -10.13
C ARG A 71 10.61 0.68 -9.31
N ASN A 72 11.17 1.70 -9.96
CA ASN A 72 11.66 2.90 -9.26
C ASN A 72 10.54 3.61 -8.47
N ARG A 73 9.33 3.71 -9.03
CA ARG A 73 8.17 4.26 -8.31
C ARG A 73 7.80 3.42 -7.09
N TYR A 74 7.82 2.09 -7.24
CA TYR A 74 7.56 1.16 -6.13
C TYR A 74 8.61 1.30 -5.02
N ASP A 75 9.90 1.32 -5.37
CA ASP A 75 10.98 1.42 -4.38
C ASP A 75 10.90 2.73 -3.58
N LYS A 76 10.58 3.85 -4.24
CA LYS A 76 10.31 5.13 -3.57
C LYS A 76 9.11 5.06 -2.63
N PHE A 77 8.02 4.43 -3.07
CA PHE A 77 6.83 4.23 -2.26
C PHE A 77 7.15 3.41 -1.00
N ILE A 78 7.82 2.27 -1.15
CA ILE A 78 8.22 1.42 -0.03
C ILE A 78 9.17 2.14 0.92
N ALA A 79 10.19 2.81 0.38
CA ALA A 79 11.18 3.55 1.17
C ALA A 79 10.56 4.69 1.99
N TYR A 80 9.50 5.33 1.48
CA TYR A 80 8.75 6.34 2.22
C TYR A 80 8.01 5.72 3.41
N TYR A 81 7.16 4.71 3.16
CA TYR A 81 6.29 4.15 4.20
C TYR A 81 7.04 3.32 5.24
N LYS A 82 8.16 2.67 4.89
CA LYS A 82 9.01 1.95 5.86
C LYS A 82 9.63 2.86 6.92
N LYS A 83 9.71 4.18 6.68
CA LYS A 83 10.23 5.16 7.66
C LYS A 83 9.18 5.64 8.64
N ILE A 84 7.89 5.40 8.37
CA ILE A 84 6.80 5.85 9.22
C ILE A 84 6.70 4.87 10.40
N PRO A 85 6.78 5.36 11.66
CA PRO A 85 6.57 4.53 12.84
C PRO A 85 5.23 3.79 12.78
N ASP A 86 5.19 2.57 13.29
CA ASP A 86 4.00 1.71 13.33
C ASP A 86 3.38 1.35 11.96
N PHE A 87 3.99 1.78 10.85
CA PHE A 87 3.62 1.39 9.50
C PHE A 87 4.46 0.19 9.04
N ASN A 88 3.87 -0.98 9.14
CA ASN A 88 4.48 -2.26 8.82
C ASN A 88 4.21 -2.63 7.36
N MET A 89 5.21 -2.40 6.50
CA MET A 89 5.17 -2.85 5.12
C MET A 89 5.37 -4.37 5.02
N LYS A 90 4.42 -5.08 4.39
CA LYS A 90 4.46 -6.53 4.17
C LYS A 90 4.55 -6.82 2.67
N GLU A 91 5.78 -6.94 2.18
CA GLU A 91 6.06 -7.21 0.77
C GLU A 91 5.97 -8.71 0.47
N GLY A 92 5.09 -9.06 -0.47
CA GLY A 92 5.02 -10.39 -1.08
C GLY A 92 6.08 -10.57 -2.16
N ARG A 93 6.10 -11.77 -2.75
CA ARG A 93 6.95 -12.09 -3.91
C ARG A 93 6.14 -11.96 -5.19
N VAL A 94 6.77 -11.47 -6.25
CA VAL A 94 6.23 -11.58 -7.61
C VAL A 94 7.00 -12.65 -8.36
N GLN A 95 6.24 -13.54 -9.00
CA GLN A 95 6.75 -14.62 -9.82
C GLN A 95 5.96 -14.68 -11.12
N ARG A 96 6.66 -14.88 -12.23
CA ARG A 96 6.04 -15.19 -13.52
C ARG A 96 5.76 -16.69 -13.55
N LEU A 97 4.48 -17.07 -13.68
CA LEU A 97 4.04 -18.48 -13.64
C LEU A 97 3.97 -19.15 -15.02
N GLY A 98 4.26 -18.42 -16.10
CA GLY A 98 4.29 -18.95 -17.46
C GLY A 98 4.85 -17.93 -18.47
N PRO A 99 5.16 -18.37 -19.71
CA PRO A 99 5.47 -17.46 -20.81
C PRO A 99 4.31 -16.50 -21.09
#